data_AF-A0A968QW73-F1
#
_entry.id   AF-A0A968QW73-F1
#
_cell.length_a   1.000
_cell.length_b   1.000
_cell.length_c   1.000
_cell.angle_alpha   90.00
_cell.angle_beta   90.00
_cell.angle_gamma   90.00
#
_symmetry.space_group_name_H-M   'P 1'
#
loop_
_entity.id
_entity.type
_entity.pdbx_description
1 polymer ?
#
loop_
_entity_poly.entity_id
_entity_poly.type
_entity_poly.pdbx_seq_one_letter_code
_entity_poly.pdbx_strand_id
1 'polypeptide(L)' 'MRIFTRTDNLWARFVNPENQQILAEYCLGIELEGRKIFYESELGFDPSKQKWAISIVIEKI' A
#
# COMPACT_ATOMS: atom_id res chain seq x y z
N MET A 1 -17.53 -20.61 10.81
CA MET A 1 -16.64 -19.48 11.18
C MET A 1 -15.21 -19.96 11.05
N ARG A 2 -14.52 -19.66 9.94
CA ARG A 2 -13.10 -19.99 9.79
C ARG A 2 -12.31 -18.75 10.19
N ILE A 3 -11.64 -18.81 11.33
CA ILE A 3 -10.76 -17.73 11.79
C ILE A 3 -9.41 -18.01 11.14
N PHE A 4 -9.03 -17.20 10.15
CA PHE A 4 -7.69 -17.20 9.58
C PHE A 4 -6.89 -16.15 10.35
N THR A 5 -6.09 -16.56 11.34
CA THR A 5 -5.11 -15.67 11.95
C THR A 5 -3.96 -15.49 10.96
N ARG A 6 -4.02 -14.45 10.13
CA ARG A 6 -2.90 -14.05 9.29
C ARG A 6 -2.01 -13.12 10.12
N THR A 7 -0.84 -13.61 10.55
CA THR A 7 0.13 -12.83 11.33
C THR A 7 1.02 -11.94 10.45
N ASP A 8 0.72 -11.82 9.16
CA ASP A 8 1.53 -11.05 8.21
C ASP A 8 0.96 -9.65 8.05
N ASN A 9 1.82 -8.64 7.97
CA ASN A 9 1.40 -7.27 7.65
C ASN A 9 1.19 -7.13 6.15
N LEU A 10 0.05 -6.54 5.79
CA LEU A 10 -0.24 -6.06 4.45
C LEU A 10 0.30 -4.65 4.31
N TRP A 11 0.98 -4.40 3.21
CA TRP A 11 1.55 -3.10 2.88
C TRP A 11 1.06 -2.66 1.49
N ALA A 12 0.66 -1.39 1.39
CA ALA A 12 0.47 -0.71 0.11
C ALA A 12 1.75 0.02 -0.25
N ARG A 13 2.43 -0.42 -1.31
CA ARG A 13 3.65 0.21 -1.83
C ARG A 13 3.36 0.91 -3.16
N PHE A 14 3.53 2.23 -3.18
CA PHE A 14 3.42 3.06 -4.36
C PHE A 14 4.79 3.24 -4.98
N VAL A 15 4.92 2.98 -6.29
CA VAL A 15 6.19 3.04 -7.00
C VAL A 15 6.06 3.83 -8.30
N ASN A 16 7.15 4.46 -8.73
CA ASN A 16 7.27 4.91 -10.11
C ASN A 16 7.60 3.68 -10.98
N PRO A 17 6.75 3.32 -11.97
CA PRO A 17 6.93 2.11 -12.75
C PRO A 17 8.18 2.12 -13.66
N GLU A 18 8.70 3.30 -14.01
CA GLU A 18 9.81 3.44 -14.96
C GLU A 18 11.17 3.14 -14.32
N ASN A 19 11.36 3.54 -13.06
CA ASN A 19 12.63 3.40 -12.34
C ASN A 19 12.53 2.56 -11.07
N GLN A 20 11.35 2.03 -10.75
CA GLN A 20 11.05 1.24 -9.55
C GLN A 20 11.30 1.97 -8.22
N GLN A 21 11.41 3.30 -8.25
CA GLN A 21 11.55 4.11 -7.03
C GLN A 21 10.27 4.02 -6.20
N ILE A 22 10.42 3.76 -4.89
CA ILE A 22 9.31 3.82 -3.93
C ILE A 22 8.95 5.29 -3.72
N LEU A 23 7.70 5.63 -4.02
CA LEU A 23 7.13 6.96 -3.83
C LEU A 23 6.54 7.09 -2.42
N ALA A 24 5.81 6.06 -1.97
CA ALA A 24 5.22 6.00 -0.65
C ALA A 24 4.93 4.55 -0.24
N GLU A 25 4.85 4.29 1.06
CA GLU A 25 4.53 2.97 1.59
C GLU A 25 3.71 3.10 2.88
N TYR A 26 2.65 2.29 2.99
CA TYR A 26 1.74 2.31 4.14
C TYR A 26 1.41 0.91 4.61
N CYS A 27 1.55 0.68 5.91
CA CYS A 27 1.05 -0.53 6.54
C CYS A 27 -0.48 -0.47 6.59
N LEU A 28 -1.13 -1.46 6.00
CA LEU A 28 -2.57 -1.67 6.04
C LEU A 28 -3.00 -2.53 7.23
N GLY A 29 -2.03 -3.06 8.00
CA GLY A 29 -2.26 -3.97 9.11
C GLY A 29 -2.37 -5.43 8.66
N ILE A 30 -2.94 -6.28 9.51
CA ILE A 30 -3.06 -7.73 9.28
C ILE A 30 -4.29 -8.14 8.47
N GLU A 31 -5.28 -7.26 8.39
CA GLU A 31 -6.54 -7.44 7.69
C GLU A 31 -7.06 -6.10 7.19
N LEU A 32 -7.69 -6.09 6.01
CA LEU A 32 -8.35 -4.91 5.47
C LEU A 32 -9.76 -5.30 5.00
N GLU A 33 -10.78 -4.80 5.70
CA GLU A 33 -12.17 -4.86 5.25
C GLU A 33 -12.59 -3.52 4.65
N GLY A 34 -13.24 -3.55 3.48
CA GLY A 34 -13.71 -2.35 2.80
C GLY A 34 -12.63 -1.65 1.96
N ARG A 35 -12.41 -0.35 2.19
CA ARG A 35 -11.46 0.48 1.41
C ARG A 35 -10.65 1.40 2.30
N LYS A 36 -9.38 1.57 1.96
CA LYS A 36 -8.52 2.68 2.45
C LYS A 36 -8.41 3.71 1.34
N ILE A 37 -8.71 4.96 1.65
CA ILE A 37 -8.52 6.11 0.75
C ILE A 37 -7.22 6.80 1.18
N PHE A 38 -6.39 7.15 0.20
CA PHE A 38 -5.19 7.96 0.38
C PHE A 38 -5.38 9.29 -0.34
N TYR A 39 -5.11 10.39 0.37
CA TYR A 39 -5.11 11.73 -0.20
C TYR A 39 -3.69 12.17 -0.57
N GLU A 40 -3.55 13.12 -1.49
CA GLU A 40 -2.25 13.70 -1.90
C GLU A 40 -1.42 14.17 -0.70
N SER A 41 -2.08 14.78 0.30
CA SER A 41 -1.45 15.22 1.55
C SER A 41 -0.83 14.09 2.37
N GLU A 42 -1.34 12.86 2.22
CA GLU A 42 -0.79 11.68 2.89
C GLU A 42 0.33 11.07 2.06
N LEU A 43 0.14 10.98 0.73
CA LEU A 43 1.04 10.32 -0.23
C LEU A 43 2.40 10.98 -0.39
N GLY A 44 2.49 12.30 -0.16
CA GLY A 44 3.72 13.05 -0.42
C GLY A 44 4.07 13.20 -1.91
N PHE A 45 3.18 12.74 -2.80
CA PHE A 45 3.22 12.97 -4.24
C PHE A 45 1.81 13.19 -4.79
N ASP A 46 1.72 13.87 -5.94
CA ASP A 46 0.44 14.11 -6.62
C ASP A 46 0.13 12.95 -7.59
N PRO A 47 -0.85 12.08 -7.29
CA PRO A 47 -1.19 10.93 -8.11
C PRO A 47 -1.84 11.30 -9.45
N SER A 48 -2.24 12.56 -9.65
CA SER A 48 -2.78 13.06 -10.92
C SER A 48 -1.70 13.60 -11.86
N LYS A 49 -0.55 14.02 -11.31
CA LYS A 49 0.55 14.64 -12.08
C LYS A 49 1.75 13.71 -12.30
N GLN A 50 1.89 12.65 -11.50
CA GLN A 50 3.03 11.75 -11.58
C GLN A 50 2.56 10.35 -11.99
N LYS A 51 3.40 9.60 -12.73
CA LYS A 51 3.13 8.19 -13.01
C LYS A 51 3.41 7.36 -11.76
N TRP A 52 2.48 6.48 -11.43
CA TRP A 52 2.61 5.57 -10.30
C TRP A 52 1.94 4.23 -10.59
N ALA A 53 2.41 3.20 -9.89
CA ALA A 53 1.77 1.91 -9.76
C ALA A 53 1.68 1.55 -8.28
N ILE A 54 0.72 0.70 -7.91
CA ILE A 54 0.57 0.20 -6.55
C ILE A 54 0.79 -1.31 -6.52
N SER A 55 1.51 -1.79 -5.52
CA SER A 55 1.67 -3.20 -5.19
C SER A 55 1.17 -3.46 -3.77
N ILE A 56 0.50 -4.59 -3.57
CA ILE A 56 0.18 -5.11 -2.24
C ILE A 56 1.26 -6.10 -1.85
N VAL A 57 2.02 -5.78 -0.82
CA VAL A 57 3.11 -6.61 -0.29
C VAL A 57 2.64 -7.26 1.00
N ILE A 58 2.98 -8.53 1.18
CA ILE A 58 2.74 -9.29 2.41
C ILE A 58 4.11 -9.49 3.06
N GLU A 59 4.29 -8.92 4.24
CA GLU A 59 5.53 -9.02 5.00
C GLU A 59 5.29 -9.85 6.27
N LYS A 60 6.14 -10.85 6.49
CA LYS A 60 6.10 -11.66 7.71
C LYS A 60 6.63 -10.83 8.87
N ILE A 61 5.93 -10.87 10.00
CA ILE A 61 6.39 -10.33 11.29
C ILE A 61 7.46 -11.26 11.88
#